data_AF-A0A2W4QZU2-F1
#
_entry.id   AF-A0A2W4QZU2-F1
#
_cell.length_a   1.000
_cell.length_b   1.000
_cell.length_c   1.000
_cell.angle_alpha   90.00
_cell.angle_beta   90.00
_cell.angle_gamma   90.00
#
_symmetry.space_group_name_H-M   'P 1'
#
loop_
_entity.id
_entity.type
_entity.pdbx_description
1 polymer ?
#
loop_
_entity_poly.entity_id
_entity_poly.type
_entity_poly.pdbx_seq_one_letter_code
_entity_poly.pdbx_strand_id
1 'polypeptide(L)'
;MLRRFEEWGRCYAFTPEDPEIYDLNTTAWFIVELCDGRPFQQIEADYVATLGPKIGHGEAKKQFHAGFEALLARNIISAVE
;
A
#
# COMPACT_ATOMS: atom_id res chain seq x y z
N MET A 1 3.73 -10.51 -7.88
CA MET A 1 4.79 -9.77 -8.62
C MET A 1 4.33 -8.33 -8.83
N LEU A 2 5.17 -7.36 -8.45
CA LEU A 2 4.91 -5.93 -8.68
C LEU A 2 5.68 -5.48 -9.91
N ARG A 3 5.04 -4.70 -10.79
CA ARG A 3 5.70 -4.08 -11.94
C ARG A 3 5.33 -2.61 -12.04
N ARG A 4 6.35 -1.77 -11.99
CA ARG A 4 6.24 -0.33 -12.18
C ARG A 4 6.35 0.04 -13.65
N PHE A 5 5.51 0.98 -14.09
CA PHE A 5 5.55 1.59 -15.41
C PHE A 5 5.72 3.09 -15.23
N GLU A 6 6.99 3.53 -15.18
CA GLU A 6 7.36 4.88 -14.77
C GLU A 6 6.79 5.96 -15.68
N GLU A 7 6.70 5.65 -16.97
CA GLU A 7 6.23 6.57 -18.01
C GLU A 7 4.78 7.02 -17.77
N TRP A 8 3.99 6.22 -17.06
CA TRP A 8 2.57 6.47 -16.81
C TRP A 8 2.26 6.77 -15.34
N GLY A 9 3.27 6.75 -14.47
CA GLY A 9 3.09 6.93 -13.03
C GLY A 9 2.19 5.87 -12.39
N ARG A 10 2.16 4.65 -12.95
CA ARG A 10 1.32 3.54 -12.49
C ARG A 10 2.17 2.37 -12.02
N CYS A 11 1.60 1.60 -11.08
CA CYS A 11 2.16 0.32 -10.68
C CYS A 11 1.07 -0.74 -10.78
N TYR A 12 1.41 -1.89 -11.34
CA TYR A 12 0.49 -3.02 -11.44
C TYR A 12 0.95 -4.16 -10.54
N ALA A 13 -0.02 -4.79 -9.87
CA ALA A 13 0.19 -6.01 -9.12
C ALA A 13 -0.46 -7.20 -9.85
N PHE A 14 0.25 -8.31 -9.87
CA PHE A 14 -0.25 -9.61 -10.33
C PHE A 14 0.00 -10.65 -9.24
N THR A 15 -1.03 -11.41 -8.89
CA THR A 15 -1.01 -12.49 -7.89
C THR A 15 -1.40 -13.80 -8.56
N PRO A 16 -0.51 -14.82 -8.61
CA PRO A 16 -0.84 -16.09 -9.27
C PRO A 16 -2.10 -16.78 -8.73
N GLU A 17 -2.40 -16.59 -7.44
CA GLU A 17 -3.53 -17.17 -6.73
C GLU A 17 -4.87 -16.55 -7.13
N ASP A 18 -4.83 -15.29 -7.57
CA ASP A 18 -5.96 -14.52 -8.09
C ASP A 18 -5.47 -13.69 -9.30
N PRO A 19 -5.52 -14.25 -10.52
CA PRO A 19 -4.74 -13.81 -11.68
C PRO A 19 -5.27 -12.52 -12.33
N GLU A 20 -5.93 -11.65 -11.58
CA GLU A 20 -6.27 -10.30 -12.00
C GLU A 20 -5.04 -9.37 -11.98
N ILE A 21 -5.08 -8.35 -12.84
CA ILE A 21 -4.08 -7.28 -12.86
C ILE A 21 -4.69 -6.06 -12.16
N TYR A 22 -4.10 -5.70 -11.02
CA TYR A 22 -4.56 -4.58 -10.22
C TYR A 22 -3.74 -3.32 -10.50
N ASP A 23 -4.39 -2.21 -10.86
CA ASP A 23 -3.77 -0.88 -10.89
C ASP A 23 -3.68 -0.32 -9.47
N LEU A 24 -2.46 -0.12 -8.99
CA LEU A 24 -2.21 0.47 -7.68
C LEU A 24 -2.20 1.99 -7.80
N ASN A 25 -3.21 2.61 -7.18
CA ASN A 25 -3.18 4.05 -6.96
C ASN A 25 -2.00 4.45 -6.04
N THR A 26 -1.72 5.75 -5.94
CA THR A 26 -0.58 6.28 -5.18
C THR A 26 -0.58 5.85 -3.71
N THR A 27 -1.74 5.72 -3.09
CA THR A 27 -1.89 5.24 -1.71
C THR A 27 -1.46 3.79 -1.57
N ALA A 28 -2.03 2.90 -2.39
CA ALA A 28 -1.73 1.48 -2.36
C ALA A 28 -0.25 1.23 -2.67
N TRP A 29 0.28 1.95 -3.66
CA TRP A 29 1.71 1.90 -3.98
C TRP A 29 2.59 2.32 -2.81
N PHE A 30 2.27 3.45 -2.15
CA PHE A 30 3.08 3.91 -1.03
C PHE A 30 3.05 2.94 0.15
N ILE A 31 1.91 2.31 0.43
CA ILE A 31 1.82 1.27 1.47
C ILE A 31 2.73 0.08 1.14
N VAL A 32 2.73 -0.38 -0.12
CA VAL A 32 3.60 -1.46 -0.59
C VAL A 32 5.08 -1.12 -0.41
N GLU A 33 5.49 0.11 -0.77
CA GLU A 33 6.88 0.57 -0.59
C GLU A 33 7.31 0.61 0.87
N LEU A 34 6.37 0.81 1.80
CA LEU A 34 6.66 0.76 3.24
C LEU A 34 6.74 -0.68 3.78
N CYS A 35 6.20 -1.67 3.07
CA CYS A 35 6.19 -3.08 3.47
C CYS A 35 7.53 -3.77 3.18
N ASP A 36 8.54 -3.46 3.98
CA ASP A 36 9.92 -3.95 3.88
C ASP A 36 10.29 -4.94 5.02
N GLY A 37 9.29 -5.49 5.70
CA GLY A 37 9.46 -6.35 6.88
C GLY A 37 9.33 -5.62 8.22
N ARG A 38 9.08 -4.31 8.22
CA ARG A 38 8.78 -3.56 9.45
C ARG A 38 7.41 -3.93 10.04
N PRO A 39 7.21 -3.75 11.37
CA PRO A 39 5.93 -3.98 12.02
C PRO A 39 4.82 -3.04 11.51
N PHE A 40 3.58 -3.53 11.49
CA PHE A 40 2.39 -2.76 11.06
C PHE A 40 2.31 -1.36 11.67
N GLN A 41 2.55 -1.23 12.97
CA GLN A 41 2.47 0.05 13.69
C GLN A 41 3.50 1.07 13.18
N GLN A 42 4.68 0.60 12.77
CA GLN A 42 5.72 1.46 12.22
C GLN A 42 5.37 1.91 10.80
N ILE A 43 4.83 1.00 9.98
CA ILE A 43 4.33 1.30 8.63
C ILE A 43 3.20 2.35 8.71
N GLU A 44 2.25 2.18 9.63
CA GLU A 44 1.16 3.15 9.87
C GLU A 44 1.73 4.52 10.25
N ALA A 45 2.66 4.56 11.20
CA ALA A 45 3.26 5.79 11.69
C ALA A 45 3.98 6.55 10.57
N ASP A 46 4.76 5.85 9.75
CA ASP A 46 5.51 6.45 8.63
C ASP A 46 4.57 6.98 7.54
N TYR A 47 3.51 6.23 7.23
CA TYR A 47 2.48 6.67 6.29
C TYR A 47 1.80 7.96 6.77
N VAL A 48 1.35 7.97 8.02
CA VAL A 48 0.66 9.11 8.64
C VAL A 48 1.60 10.31 8.77
N ALA A 49 2.87 10.10 9.13
CA ALA A 49 3.87 11.17 9.19
C ALA A 49 4.09 11.83 7.82
N THR A 50 4.03 11.04 6.74
CA THR A 50 4.27 11.52 5.37
C THR A 50 3.06 12.26 4.78
N LEU A 51 1.84 11.72 4.95
CA LEU A 51 0.63 12.30 4.34
C LEU A 51 -0.18 13.17 5.29
N GLY A 52 -0.11 12.94 6.59
CA GLY A 52 -0.82 13.69 7.63
C GLY A 52 -0.67 15.21 7.51
N PRO A 53 0.51 15.77 7.21
CA PRO A 53 0.68 17.21 6.97
C PRO A 53 -0.09 17.76 5.75
N LYS A 54 -0.43 16.91 4.77
CA LYS A 54 -1.09 17.31 3.52
C LYS A 54 -2.60 17.15 3.55
N ILE A 55 -3.09 16.06 4.18
CA ILE A 55 -4.51 15.67 4.15
C ILE A 55 -5.15 15.59 5.55
N GLY A 56 -4.37 15.81 6.61
CA GLY A 56 -4.80 15.64 7.98
C GLY A 56 -4.49 14.24 8.53
N HIS A 57 -4.00 14.17 9.78
CA HIS A 57 -3.55 12.92 10.40
C HIS A 57 -4.66 11.87 10.53
N GLY A 58 -5.88 12.31 10.89
CA GLY A 58 -7.03 11.40 11.00
C GLY A 58 -7.45 10.81 9.65
N GLU A 59 -7.36 11.60 8.57
CA GLU A 59 -7.68 11.12 7.22
C GLU A 59 -6.58 10.20 6.69
N ALA A 60 -5.31 10.56 6.87
CA ALA A 60 -4.19 9.70 6.53
C ALA A 60 -4.26 8.33 7.21
N LYS A 61 -4.67 8.30 8.49
CA LYS A 61 -4.87 7.05 9.22
C LYS A 61 -6.01 6.20 8.63
N LYS A 62 -7.17 6.79 8.32
CA LYS A 62 -8.28 6.08 7.66
C LYS A 62 -7.87 5.53 6.30
N GLN A 63 -7.19 6.36 5.50
CA GLN A 63 -6.70 6.01 4.19
C GLN A 63 -5.69 4.85 4.25
N PHE A 64 -4.78 4.87 5.23
CA PHE A 64 -3.84 3.77 5.47
C PHE A 64 -4.57 2.46 5.77
N HIS A 65 -5.48 2.46 6.75
CA HIS A 65 -6.18 1.24 7.18
C HIS A 65 -6.98 0.63 6.03
N ALA A 66 -7.76 1.43 5.30
CA ALA A 66 -8.53 0.96 4.16
C ALA A 66 -7.63 0.42 3.03
N GLY A 67 -6.52 1.09 2.72
CA GLY A 67 -5.58 0.65 1.70
C GLY A 67 -4.85 -0.64 2.09
N PHE A 68 -4.41 -0.75 3.34
CA PHE A 68 -3.69 -1.92 3.86
C PHE A 68 -4.58 -3.17 3.87
N GLU A 69 -5.82 -3.05 4.34
CA GLU A 69 -6.82 -4.12 4.31
C GLU A 69 -7.10 -4.58 2.87
N ALA A 70 -7.27 -3.63 1.94
CA ALA A 70 -7.53 -3.94 0.54
C ALA A 70 -6.36 -4.67 -0.16
N LEU A 71 -5.13 -4.37 0.23
CA LEU A 71 -3.91 -5.02 -0.27
C LEU A 71 -3.74 -6.43 0.32
N LEU A 72 -4.02 -6.61 1.61
CA LEU A 72 -4.02 -7.92 2.28
C LEU A 72 -5.06 -8.85 1.68
N ALA A 73 -6.30 -8.37 1.50
CA ALA A 73 -7.39 -9.17 0.95
C ALA A 73 -7.12 -9.69 -0.47
N ARG A 74 -6.21 -9.04 -1.20
CA ARG A 74 -5.77 -9.41 -2.56
C ARG A 74 -4.44 -10.16 -2.59
N ASN A 75 -3.87 -10.50 -1.44
CA ASN A 75 -2.54 -11.12 -1.33
C ASN A 75 -1.41 -10.34 -2.02
N ILE A 76 -1.56 -9.01 -2.15
CA ILE A 76 -0.52 -8.15 -2.73
C ILE A 76 0.58 -7.87 -1.69
N ILE A 77 0.20 -7.81 -0.42
CA ILE A 77 1.09 -7.81 0.74
C ILE A 77 0.71 -8.96 1.66
N SER A 78 1.63 -9.36 2.53
CA SER A 78 1.41 -10.39 3.55
C SER A 78 1.88 -9.91 4.90
N ALA A 79 1.14 -10.23 5.96
CA ALA A 79 1.63 -10.10 7.32
C ALA A 79 2.48 -11.33 7.68
N VAL A 80 3.59 -11.13 8.38
CA VAL A 80 4.41 -12.20 8.95
C VAL A 80 4.24 -12.11 10.46
N GLU A 81 3.97 -13.26 11.12
CA GLU A 81 3.89 -13.36 12.58
C GLU A 81 5.24 -13.13 13.26
#